data_AF-A0A962N4H3-F1
#
_entry.id   AF-A0A962N4H3-F1
#
_cell.length_a   1.000
_cell.length_b   1.000
_cell.length_c   1.000
_cell.angle_alpha   90.00
_cell.angle_beta   90.00
_cell.angle_gamma   90.00
#
_symmetry.space_group_name_H-M   'P 1'
#
loop_
_entity.id
_entity.type
_entity.pdbx_description
1 polymer ?
#
loop_
_entity_poly.entity_id
_entity_poly.type
_entity_poly.pdbx_seq_one_letter_code
_entity_poly.pdbx_strand_id
1 'polypeptide(L)' 'MRILITGGSGFIGRCLVEELAKVGHELVNLDLCRPEWPAPFARNLTGDVR' A
#
# COMPACT_ATOMS: atom_id res chain seq x y z
N MET A 1 5.01 -0.74 13.19
CA MET A 1 5.07 0.73 13.00
C MET A 1 3.94 1.14 12.07
N ARG A 2 3.59 2.44 12.00
CA ARG A 2 2.65 2.97 10.99
C ARG A 2 3.42 3.48 9.79
N ILE A 3 3.08 3.02 8.60
CA ILE A 3 3.80 3.32 7.36
C ILE A 3 2.80 3.79 6.30
N LEU A 4 3.08 4.96 5.72
CA LEU A 4 2.42 5.44 4.51
C LEU A 4 3.27 5.02 3.30
N ILE A 5 2.64 4.35 2.34
CA ILE A 5 3.26 3.90 1.09
C ILE A 5 2.59 4.66 -0.05
N THR A 6 3.41 5.32 -0.88
CA THR A 6 2.96 5.94 -2.13
C THR A 6 3.33 5.03 -3.31
N GLY A 7 2.47 4.91 -4.32
CA GLY A 7 2.76 4.00 -5.44
C GLY A 7 2.60 2.51 -5.06
N GLY A 8 1.94 2.22 -3.93
CA GLY A 8 1.76 0.87 -3.40
C GLY A 8 0.82 0.02 -4.24
N SER A 9 0.01 0.63 -5.12
CA SER A 9 -0.85 -0.03 -6.11
C SER A 9 -0.10 -0.45 -7.39
N GLY A 10 1.21 -0.18 -7.50
CA GLY A 10 2.04 -0.60 -8.63
C GLY A 10 2.74 -1.96 -8.44
N PHE A 11 3.44 -2.42 -9.49
CA PHE A 11 4.17 -3.70 -9.51
C PHE A 11 5.15 -3.86 -8.34
N ILE A 12 6.00 -2.86 -8.10
CA ILE A 12 6.99 -2.89 -7.00
C ILE A 12 6.30 -2.64 -5.66
N GLY A 13 5.36 -1.68 -5.64
CA GLY A 13 4.63 -1.29 -4.44
C GLY A 13 3.91 -2.45 -3.77
N ARG A 14 3.30 -3.34 -4.57
CA ARG A 14 2.68 -4.58 -4.10
C ARG A 14 3.62 -5.43 -3.25
N CYS A 15 4.81 -5.73 -3.78
CA CYS A 15 5.77 -6.57 -3.07
C CYS A 15 6.18 -5.95 -1.74
N LEU A 16 6.41 -4.63 -1.72
CA LEU A 16 6.74 -3.92 -0.49
C LEU A 16 5.59 -3.96 0.53
N VAL A 17 4.35 -3.72 0.11
CA VAL A 17 3.15 -3.80 0.97
C VAL A 17 3.03 -5.20 1.57
N GLU A 18 3.19 -6.26 0.76
CA GLU A 18 3.10 -7.65 1.22
C GLU A 18 4.19 -7.98 2.24
N GLU A 19 5.44 -7.60 2.01
CA GLU A 19 6.55 -7.88 2.95
C GLU A 19 6.39 -7.10 4.27
N LEU A 20 6.01 -5.83 4.22
CA LEU A 20 5.79 -5.04 5.44
C LEU A 20 4.59 -5.55 6.24
N ALA A 21 3.56 -6.07 5.55
CA ALA A 21 2.40 -6.67 6.21
C ALA A 21 2.78 -7.96 6.96
N LYS A 22 3.67 -8.80 6.40
CA LYS A 22 4.14 -10.03 7.07
C LYS A 22 4.84 -9.77 8.40
N VAL A 23 5.48 -8.62 8.54
CA VAL A 23 6.17 -8.18 9.77
C VAL A 23 5.20 -7.48 10.76
N GLY A 24 3.91 -7.39 10.43
CA GLY A 24 2.88 -6.87 11.33
C GLY A 24 2.86 -5.34 11.42
N HIS A 25 3.25 -4.64 10.36
CA HIS A 25 3.13 -3.19 10.31
C HIS A 25 1.70 -2.75 9.96
N GLU A 26 1.30 -1.58 10.49
CA GLU A 26 0.05 -0.91 10.12
C GLU A 26 0.31 -0.09 8.85
N LEU A 27 -0.37 -0.44 7.75
CA LEU A 27 -0.08 0.12 6.43
C LEU A 27 -1.23 0.99 5.91
N VAL A 28 -0.86 2.14 5.35
CA VAL A 28 -1.73 2.96 4.49
C VAL A 28 -1.09 3.02 3.12
N ASN A 29 -1.82 2.60 2.09
CA ASN A 29 -1.41 2.74 0.69
C ASN A 29 -2.15 3.93 0.08
N LEU A 30 -1.41 4.95 -0.37
CA LEU A 30 -1.93 6.11 -1.09
C LEU A 30 -1.44 6.06 -2.54
N ASP A 31 -2.36 6.01 -3.49
CA ASP A 31 -1.98 5.91 -4.89
C ASP A 31 -3.02 6.58 -5.81
N LEU A 32 -2.65 6.85 -7.05
CA LEU A 32 -3.53 7.41 -8.07
C LEU A 32 -4.64 6.43 -8.48
N CYS A 33 -4.39 5.12 -8.34
CA CYS A 33 -5.35 4.07 -8.63
C CYS A 33 -5.48 3.10 -7.45
N ARG A 34 -6.61 2.37 -7.41
CA ARG A 34 -6.75 1.26 -6.46
C ARG A 34 -5.89 0.08 -6.91
N PRO A 35 -5.35 -0.71 -5.96
CA PRO A 35 -4.66 -1.95 -6.31
C PRO A 35 -5.64 -2.92 -6.98
N GLU A 36 -5.20 -3.60 -8.04
CA GLU A 36 -5.98 -4.64 -8.73
C GLU A 36 -5.98 -5.98 -7.98
N TRP A 37 -5.14 -6.12 -6.95
CA TRP A 37 -5.07 -7.31 -6.11
C TRP A 37 -5.79 -7.11 -4.78
N PRO A 38 -6.20 -8.20 -4.10
CA PRO A 38 -6.69 -8.12 -2.74
C PRO A 38 -5.57 -7.62 -1.82
N ALA A 39 -5.68 -6.39 -1.34
CA ALA A 39 -4.75 -5.78 -0.39
C ALA A 39 -5.42 -5.63 1.00
N PRO A 40 -5.79 -6.74 1.68
CA PRO A 40 -6.55 -6.66 2.94
C PRO A 40 -5.73 -6.12 4.11
N PHE A 41 -4.40 -6.12 3.98
CA PHE A 41 -3.45 -5.74 5.03
C PHE A 41 -3.10 -4.24 5.04
N ALA A 42 -3.61 -3.48 4.08
CA ALA A 42 -3.39 -2.04 3.99
C ALA A 42 -4.71 -1.30 3.84
N ARG A 43 -4.82 -0.14 4.50
CA ARG A 43 -5.88 0.82 4.18
C ARG A 43 -5.54 1.49 2.86
N ASN A 44 -6.31 1.22 1.82
CA ASN A 44 -6.11 1.80 0.49
C ASN A 44 -6.87 3.12 0.35
N LEU A 45 -6.14 4.18 0.01
CA LEU A 45 -6.64 5.52 -0.28
C LEU A 45 -6.26 5.89 -1.71
N THR A 46 -7.18 6.54 -2.41
CA THR A 46 -6.92 7.08 -3.74
C THR A 46 -6.67 8.58 -3.63
N GLY A 47 -5.56 9.07 -4.18
CA GLY A 47 -5.20 10.47 -4.15
C GLY A 47 -3.85 10.75 -4.81
N ASP A 48 -3.61 12.02 -5.12
CA ASP A 48 -2.33 12.53 -5.62
C ASP A 48 -1.55 13.15 -4.44
N VAL A 49 -0.23 12.96 -4.44
CA VAL A 49 0.69 13.50 -3.42
C VAL A 49 1.31 14.84 -3.85
N ARG A 50 1.05 15.28 -5.08
CA ARG A 50 1.47 16.58 -5.61
C ARG A 50 0.56 17.73 -5.16
#